data_AF-A0A7C2JGV0-F1
#
_entry.id   AF-A0A7C2JGV0-F1
#
_cell.length_a   1.000
_cell.length_b   1.000
_cell.length_c   1.000
_cell.angle_alpha   90.00
_cell.angle_beta   90.00
_cell.angle_gamma   90.00
#
_symmetry.space_group_name_H-M   'P 1'
#
loop_
_entity.id
_entity.type
_entity.pdbx_description
1 polymer ?
#
loop_
_entity_poly.entity_id
_entity_poly.type
_entity_poly.pdbx_seq_one_letter_code
_entity_poly.pdbx_strand_id
1 'polypeptide(L)' 'MNQVAATLSEEDLARWRLAQARMHAIDRKPCAFSAAEVEQAYVALARLMGEICQRYGIDDARNWVVSGYTGLVYYTD' A
#
# COMPACT_ATOMS: atom_id res chain seq x y z
N MET A 1 1.39 -11.97 17.93
CA MET A 1 0.07 -11.30 18.00
C MET A 1 0.24 -9.99 17.27
N ASN A 2 -0.43 -9.79 16.14
CA ASN A 2 -0.15 -8.62 15.29
C ASN A 2 -0.64 -7.36 16.00
N GLN A 3 0.27 -6.41 16.23
CA GLN A 3 -0.05 -5.13 16.86
C GLN A 3 -0.73 -4.23 15.82
N VAL A 4 -1.94 -3.74 16.13
CA VAL A 4 -2.61 -2.73 15.32
C VAL A 4 -1.87 -1.41 15.48
N ALA A 5 -1.38 -0.86 14.37
CA ALA A 5 -0.68 0.43 14.34
C ALA A 5 -1.66 1.59 14.13
N ALA A 6 -2.61 1.43 13.20
CA ALA A 6 -3.58 2.46 12.84
C ALA A 6 -4.79 1.90 12.09
N THR A 7 -5.80 2.74 11.87
CA THR A 7 -6.92 2.48 10.96
C THR A 7 -6.96 3.59 9.92
N LEU A 8 -6.90 3.25 8.64
CA LEU A 8 -7.01 4.21 7.55
C LEU A 8 -8.41 4.82 7.50
N SER A 9 -8.47 6.10 7.10
CA SER A 9 -9.72 6.72 6.63
C SER A 9 -10.27 6.00 5.39
N GLU A 10 -11.56 6.15 5.12
CA GLU A 10 -12.17 5.55 3.92
C GLU A 10 -11.50 6.02 2.62
N GLU A 11 -11.11 7.30 2.55
CA GLU A 11 -10.41 7.89 1.41
C GLU A 11 -9.03 7.24 1.22
N ASP A 12 -8.24 7.13 2.28
CA ASP A 12 -6.91 6.52 2.18
C ASP A 12 -6.98 5.02 1.90
N LEU A 13 -7.99 4.33 2.43
CA LEU A 13 -8.26 2.94 2.10
C LEU A 13 -8.63 2.77 0.63
N ALA A 14 -9.42 3.68 0.05
CA ALA A 14 -9.73 3.65 -1.38
C ALA A 14 -8.48 3.86 -2.24
N ARG A 15 -7.61 4.82 -1.87
CA ARG A 15 -6.32 5.06 -2.54
C ARG A 15 -5.41 3.84 -2.45
N TRP A 16 -5.33 3.21 -1.27
CA TRP A 16 -4.58 1.97 -1.06
C TRP A 16 -5.07 0.84 -1.95
N ARG A 17 -6.39 0.60 -1.99
CA ARG A 17 -7.01 -0.43 -2.84
C ARG A 17 -6.68 -0.23 -4.32
N LEU A 18 -6.72 1.00 -4.81
CA LEU A 18 -6.39 1.30 -6.20
C LEU A 18 -4.92 1.00 -6.52
N ALA A 19 -3.99 1.40 -5.64
CA ALA A 19 -2.58 1.12 -5.81
C ALA A 19 -2.31 -0.40 -5.79
N GLN A 20 -2.87 -1.11 -4.81
CA GLN A 20 -2.81 -2.57 -4.71
C GLN A 20 -3.37 -3.28 -5.95
N ALA A 21 -4.52 -2.86 -6.45
CA ALA A 21 -5.11 -3.42 -7.67
C ALA A 21 -4.21 -3.23 -8.89
N ARG A 22 -3.55 -2.06 -9.01
CA ARG A 22 -2.58 -1.81 -10.09
C ARG A 22 -1.38 -2.73 -10.01
N MET A 23 -0.81 -2.92 -8.81
CA MET A 23 0.30 -3.87 -8.61
C MET A 23 -0.10 -5.30 -8.95
N HIS A 24 -1.27 -5.75 -8.46
CA HIS A 24 -1.79 -7.07 -8.79
C HIS A 24 -2.02 -7.28 -10.29
N ALA A 25 -2.46 -6.24 -11.01
CA ALA A 25 -2.62 -6.32 -12.46
C ALA A 25 -1.26 -6.50 -13.16
N ILE A 26 -0.24 -5.74 -12.74
CA ILE A 26 1.14 -5.86 -13.23
C ILE A 26 1.69 -7.26 -12.96
N ASP A 27 1.56 -7.77 -11.72
CA ASP A 27 2.08 -9.09 -11.35
C ASP A 27 1.41 -10.22 -12.13
N ARG A 28 0.10 -10.13 -12.37
CA ARG A 28 -0.66 -11.16 -13.10
C ARG A 28 -0.40 -11.15 -14.61
N LYS A 29 -0.15 -9.98 -15.19
CA LYS A 29 0.06 -9.84 -16.64
C LYS A 29 1.13 -8.80 -16.94
N PRO A 30 2.41 -9.06 -16.62
CA PRO A 30 3.47 -8.06 -16.73
C PRO A 30 3.68 -7.61 -18.18
N CYS A 31 3.48 -8.50 -19.16
CA CYS A 31 3.61 -8.18 -20.59
C CYS A 31 2.52 -7.23 -21.13
N ALA A 32 1.46 -6.95 -20.37
CA ALA A 32 0.44 -5.97 -20.76
C ALA A 32 0.82 -4.53 -20.40
N PHE A 33 1.95 -4.33 -19.72
CA PHE A 33 2.41 -3.02 -19.26
C PHE A 33 3.79 -2.74 -19.83
N SER A 34 4.02 -1.50 -20.21
CA SER A 34 5.35 -1.00 -20.54
C SER A 34 6.23 -0.88 -19.29
N ALA A 35 7.55 -0.88 -19.47
CA ALA A 35 8.49 -0.67 -18.36
C ALA A 35 8.22 0.66 -17.61
N ALA A 36 7.88 1.72 -18.35
CA ALA A 36 7.55 3.02 -17.76
C ALA A 36 6.27 2.98 -16.90
N GLU A 37 5.23 2.26 -17.34
CA GLU A 37 4.00 2.10 -16.55
C GLU A 37 4.23 1.30 -15.27
N VAL A 38 5.10 0.29 -15.35
CA VAL A 38 5.50 -0.51 -14.18
C VAL A 38 6.23 0.37 -13.18
N GLU A 39 7.27 1.10 -13.63
CA GLU A 39 8.02 2.02 -12.78
C GLU A 39 7.12 3.07 -12.11
N GLN A 40 6.24 3.71 -12.88
CA GLN A 40 5.30 4.69 -12.35
C GLN A 40 4.36 4.10 -11.28
N ALA A 41 3.90 2.87 -11.46
CA ALA A 41 3.06 2.20 -10.46
C ALA A 41 3.82 1.94 -9.15
N TYR A 42 5.07 1.49 -9.23
CA TYR A 42 5.92 1.30 -8.06
C TYR A 42 6.22 2.62 -7.34
N VAL A 43 6.57 3.68 -8.07
CA VAL A 43 6.82 5.02 -7.50
C VAL A 43 5.55 5.57 -6.83
N ALA A 44 4.39 5.41 -7.47
CA ALA A 44 3.12 5.86 -6.91
C ALA A 44 2.76 5.11 -5.62
N LEU A 45 2.97 3.79 -5.58
CA LEU A 45 2.75 3.00 -4.37
C LEU A 45 3.72 3.41 -3.25
N ALA A 46 5.01 3.55 -3.54
CA ALA A 46 6.01 3.96 -2.55
C ALA A 46 5.68 5.34 -1.95
N ARG A 47 5.25 6.29 -2.78
CA ARG A 47 4.78 7.59 -2.32
C ARG A 47 3.56 7.47 -1.41
N LEU A 48 2.56 6.68 -1.78
CA LEU A 48 1.37 6.47 -0.96
C LEU A 48 1.72 5.83 0.40
N MET A 49 2.65 4.87 0.41
CA MET A 49 3.14 4.26 1.64
C MET A 49 3.78 5.31 2.56
N GLY A 50 4.66 6.17 2.03
CA GLY A 50 5.25 7.26 2.82
C GLY A 50 4.21 8.24 3.36
N GLU A 51 3.22 8.61 2.55
CA GLU A 51 2.10 9.47 2.99
C GLU A 51 1.29 8.83 4.12
N ILE A 52 1.01 7.52 4.03
CA ILE A 52 0.32 6.76 5.08
C ILE A 52 1.18 6.73 6.35
N CYS A 53 2.46 6.40 6.26
CA CYS A 53 3.33 6.37 7.43
C CYS A 53 3.37 7.72 8.15
N GLN A 54 3.55 8.80 7.40
CA GLN A 54 3.57 10.15 7.95
C GLN A 54 2.22 10.54 8.57
N ARG A 55 1.10 10.24 7.91
CA ARG A 55 -0.24 10.65 8.36
C ARG A 55 -0.70 9.89 9.60
N TYR A 56 -0.35 8.62 9.72
CA TYR A 56 -0.84 7.73 10.78
C TYR A 56 0.22 7.41 11.85
N GLY A 57 1.43 7.98 11.73
CA GLY A 57 2.52 7.75 12.69
C GLY A 57 3.01 6.29 12.72
N ILE A 58 3.04 5.63 11.56
CA ILE A 58 3.52 4.25 11.44
C ILE A 58 5.05 4.28 11.39
N ASP A 59 5.68 3.43 12.18
CA ASP A 59 7.12 3.18 12.15
C ASP A 59 7.45 2.33 10.92
N ASP A 60 7.96 2.98 9.88
CA ASP A 60 8.28 2.36 8.60
C ASP A 60 9.62 1.60 8.62
N ALA A 61 10.36 1.61 9.74
CA ALA A 61 11.49 0.72 9.96
C ALA A 61 11.04 -0.72 10.28
N ARG A 62 9.78 -0.91 10.70
CA ARG A 62 9.16 -2.21 10.94
C ARG A 62 8.39 -2.66 9.71
N ASN A 63 8.25 -3.98 9.54
CA ASN A 63 7.36 -4.52 8.53
C ASN A 63 5.91 -4.26 8.93
N TRP A 64 5.14 -3.65 8.03
CA TRP A 64 3.72 -3.39 8.23
C TRP A 64 2.91 -3.73 6.99
N VAL A 65 1.64 -4.06 7.19
CA VAL A 65 0.69 -4.36 6.14
C VAL A 65 -0.65 -3.68 6.41
N VAL A 66 -1.38 -3.39 5.33
CA VAL A 66 -2.75 -2.87 5.40
C VAL A 66 -3.73 -3.93 4.96
N SER A 67 -4.75 -4.17 5.76
CA SER A 67 -5.93 -4.93 5.33
C SER A 67 -6.70 -4.15 4.28
N GLY A 68 -6.74 -4.66 3.05
CA GLY A 68 -7.55 -4.09 1.98
C GLY A 68 -9.06 -4.10 2.24
N TYR A 69 -9.55 -4.84 3.24
CA TYR A 69 -10.97 -4.90 3.57
C TYR A 69 -11.36 -3.88 4.66
N THR A 70 -10.55 -3.81 5.72
CA THR A 70 -10.88 -3.04 6.93
C THR A 70 -10.08 -1.75 7.06
N GLY A 71 -9.02 -1.57 6.28
CA GLY A 71 -8.09 -0.43 6.40
C GLY A 71 -7.22 -0.47 7.65
N LEU A 72 -7.24 -1.57 8.40
CA LEU A 72 -6.39 -1.73 9.56
C LEU A 72 -4.94 -1.96 9.13
N VAL A 73 -4.03 -1.23 9.76
CA VAL A 73 -2.59 -1.35 9.59
C VAL A 73 -2.03 -2.15 10.75
N TYR A 74 -1.21 -3.17 10.46
CA TYR A 74 -0.61 -4.03 11.48
C TYR A 74 0.87 -4.24 11.21
N TYR A 75 1.66 -4.31 12.28
CA TYR A 75 3.03 -4.81 12.19
C TYR A 75 3.03 -6.33 12.04
N THR A 76 3.95 -6.86 11.22
CA THR A 76 4.06 -8.29 10.88
C THR A 76 5.35 -8.94 11.35
N ASP A 77 6.02 -8.33 12.32
CA ASP A 77 7.19 -8.87 13.01
C ASP A 77 6.83 -9.84 14.15
#